data_AF-A0A8J3G9I6-F1
#
_entry.id   AF-A0A8J3G9I6-F1
#
_cell.length_a   1.000
_cell.length_b   1.000
_cell.length_c   1.000
_cell.angle_alpha   90.00
_cell.angle_beta   90.00
_cell.angle_gamma   90.00
#
_symmetry.space_group_name_H-M   'P 1'
#
loop_
_entity.id
_entity.type
_entity.pdbx_description
1 polymer ?
#
loop_
_entity_poly.entity_id
_entity_poly.type
_entity_poly.pdbx_seq_one_letter_code
_entity_poly.pdbx_strand_id
1 'polypeptide(L)'
;MREVMLILHFIGLTMGLGTSFAHAFLGIIVSKTTHDEAIQFRLHSLILSKMGNIGIVLLVISGLYLITPYWSVLPTLPLLILKLVLIIILVVLIIIINIYSKKAMEGDAEEQLKKMELVGKMTMIIGLAIVILAVMIFH
;
A
#
# COMPACT_ATOMS: atom_id res chain seq x y z
N MET A 1 9.30 5.69 23.54
CA MET A 1 9.12 6.20 22.15
C MET A 1 9.05 5.07 21.13
N ARG A 2 9.82 3.99 21.33
CA ARG A 2 9.79 2.81 20.45
C ARG A 2 8.40 2.17 20.36
N GLU A 3 7.70 2.07 21.48
CA GLU A 3 6.35 1.49 21.60
C GLU A 3 5.34 2.30 20.79
N VAL A 4 5.39 3.63 20.93
CA VAL A 4 4.54 4.56 20.17
C VAL A 4 4.78 4.39 18.68
N MET A 5 6.06 4.30 18.26
CA MET A 5 6.40 4.09 16.85
C MET A 5 5.96 2.72 16.33
N LEU A 6 6.02 1.66 17.15
CA LEU A 6 5.45 0.35 16.80
C LEU A 6 3.94 0.42 16.62
N ILE A 7 3.22 1.11 17.49
CA ILE A 7 1.77 1.31 17.37
C ILE A 7 1.46 2.06 16.06
N LEU A 8 2.15 3.18 15.80
CA LEU A 8 1.99 3.93 14.55
C LEU A 8 2.36 3.09 13.31
N HIS A 9 3.36 2.22 13.42
CA HIS A 9 3.75 1.31 12.35
C HIS A 9 2.65 0.31 12.03
N PHE A 10 2.05 -0.31 13.04
CA PHE A 10 0.95 -1.25 12.85
C PHE A 10 -0.33 -0.56 12.38
N ILE A 11 -0.64 0.65 12.84
CA ILE A 11 -1.73 1.46 12.29
C ILE A 11 -1.46 1.78 10.82
N GLY A 12 -0.24 2.20 10.49
CA GLY A 12 0.17 2.45 9.11
C GLY A 12 0.00 1.21 8.23
N LEU A 13 0.38 0.05 8.75
CA LEU A 13 0.23 -1.24 8.09
C LEU A 13 -1.23 -1.61 7.87
N THR A 14 -2.08 -1.52 8.88
CA THR A 14 -3.50 -1.86 8.75
C THR A 14 -4.21 -0.92 7.78
N MET A 15 -3.90 0.38 7.81
CA MET A 15 -4.47 1.35 6.87
C MET A 15 -3.97 1.14 5.43
N GLY A 16 -2.66 1.03 5.22
CA GLY A 16 -2.06 0.89 3.89
C GLY A 16 -2.41 -0.43 3.22
N LEU A 17 -2.21 -1.54 3.94
CA LEU A 17 -2.42 -2.88 3.43
C LEU A 17 -3.92 -3.23 3.40
N GLY A 18 -4.69 -2.77 4.40
CA GLY A 18 -6.16 -2.91 4.43
C GLY A 18 -6.86 -2.19 3.27
N THR A 19 -6.34 -1.02 2.86
CA THR A 19 -6.80 -0.31 1.65
C THR A 19 -6.62 -1.16 0.39
N SER A 20 -5.47 -1.84 0.25
CA SER A 20 -5.20 -2.70 -0.91
C SER A 20 -6.16 -3.90 -0.94
N PHE A 21 -6.42 -4.53 0.21
CA PHE A 21 -7.42 -5.58 0.33
C PHE A 21 -8.81 -5.08 -0.05
N ALA A 22 -9.25 -3.97 0.52
CA ALA A 22 -10.57 -3.42 0.22
C ALA A 22 -10.71 -3.08 -1.26
N HIS A 23 -9.72 -2.46 -1.92
CA HIS A 23 -9.76 -2.25 -3.38
C HIS A 23 -9.86 -3.56 -4.18
N ALA A 24 -9.19 -4.63 -3.77
CA ALA A 24 -9.29 -5.93 -4.44
C ALA A 24 -10.71 -6.51 -4.35
N PHE A 25 -11.36 -6.42 -3.19
CA PHE A 25 -12.75 -6.88 -3.01
C PHE A 25 -13.77 -5.97 -3.71
N LEU A 26 -13.56 -4.65 -3.68
CA LEU A 26 -14.40 -3.69 -4.39
C LEU A 26 -14.37 -3.93 -5.91
N GLY A 27 -13.22 -4.36 -6.47
CA GLY A 27 -13.09 -4.74 -7.88
C GLY A 27 -14.04 -5.86 -8.31
N ILE A 28 -14.33 -6.82 -7.42
CA ILE A 28 -15.27 -7.94 -7.70
C ILE A 28 -16.72 -7.44 -7.81
N ILE A 29 -17.08 -6.44 -7.03
CA ILE A 29 -18.43 -5.84 -7.06
C ILE A 29 -18.58 -5.03 -8.35
N VAL A 30 -17.56 -4.21 -8.65
CA VAL A 30 -17.50 -3.39 -9.86
C VAL A 30 -17.60 -4.22 -11.14
N SER A 31 -16.99 -5.41 -11.19
CA SER A 31 -17.05 -6.28 -12.38
C SER A 31 -18.45 -6.84 -12.67
N LYS A 32 -19.40 -6.70 -11.73
CA LYS A 32 -20.78 -7.20 -11.83
C LYS A 32 -21.82 -6.10 -11.98
N THR A 33 -21.40 -4.84 -12.02
CA THR A 33 -22.28 -3.66 -12.10
C THR A 33 -22.25 -3.05 -13.50
N THR A 34 -23.22 -2.19 -13.81
CA THR A 34 -23.25 -1.45 -15.07
C THR A 34 -22.09 -0.45 -15.15
N HIS A 35 -21.73 -0.02 -16.36
CA HIS A 35 -20.59 0.88 -16.59
C HIS A 35 -20.72 2.20 -15.81
N ASP A 36 -21.90 2.81 -15.80
CA ASP A 36 -22.15 4.08 -15.10
C ASP A 36 -22.10 3.92 -13.57
N GLU A 37 -22.65 2.83 -13.04
CA GLU A 37 -22.58 2.53 -11.59
C GLU A 37 -21.15 2.20 -11.15
N ALA A 38 -20.39 1.49 -11.98
CA ALA A 38 -18.99 1.17 -11.74
C ALA A 38 -18.12 2.43 -11.63
N ILE A 39 -18.36 3.43 -12.49
CA ILE A 39 -17.64 4.71 -12.43
C ILE A 39 -17.96 5.45 -11.13
N GLN A 40 -19.25 5.61 -10.79
CA GLN A 40 -19.64 6.31 -9.55
C GLN A 40 -19.09 5.62 -8.31
N PHE A 41 -19.15 4.29 -8.26
CA PHE A 41 -18.63 3.52 -7.15
C PHE A 41 -17.11 3.68 -7.00
N ARG A 42 -16.37 3.66 -8.11
CA ARG A 42 -14.93 3.89 -8.10
C ARG A 42 -14.56 5.29 -7.61
N LEU A 43 -15.32 6.32 -7.98
CA LEU A 43 -15.13 7.68 -7.48
C LEU A 43 -15.33 7.76 -5.96
N HIS A 44 -16.36 7.11 -5.42
CA HIS A 44 -16.55 7.03 -3.97
C HIS A 44 -15.43 6.25 -3.27
N SER A 45 -14.85 5.24 -3.92
CA SER A 45 -13.74 4.46 -3.37
C SER A 45 -12.43 5.25 -3.24
N LEU A 46 -12.31 6.43 -3.84
CA LEU A 46 -11.09 7.26 -3.74
C LEU A 46 -10.76 7.70 -2.30
N ILE A 47 -11.76 7.78 -1.41
CA ILE A 47 -11.51 8.06 0.01
C ILE A 47 -10.64 6.98 0.66
N LEU A 48 -10.79 5.74 0.19
CA LEU A 48 -9.99 4.61 0.64
C LEU A 48 -8.53 4.78 0.21
N SER A 49 -8.29 5.29 -1.00
CA SER A 49 -6.93 5.60 -1.48
C SER A 49 -6.25 6.67 -0.62
N LYS A 50 -7.00 7.69 -0.14
CA LYS A 50 -6.48 8.68 0.82
C LYS A 50 -6.08 8.02 2.14
N MET A 51 -6.91 7.12 2.67
CA MET A 51 -6.59 6.35 3.88
C MET A 51 -5.32 5.52 3.70
N GLY A 52 -5.20 4.82 2.56
CA GLY A 52 -4.00 4.05 2.23
C GLY A 52 -2.74 4.90 2.21
N ASN A 53 -2.79 6.08 1.56
CA ASN A 53 -1.68 7.03 1.52
C ASN A 53 -1.24 7.47 2.92
N ILE A 54 -2.18 7.82 3.80
CA ILE A 54 -1.87 8.16 5.20
C ILE A 54 -1.21 6.98 5.91
N GLY A 55 -1.75 5.77 5.73
CA GLY A 55 -1.20 4.55 6.30
C GLY A 55 0.25 4.31 5.90
N ILE A 56 0.56 4.50 4.62
CA ILE A 56 1.93 4.32 4.09
C ILE A 56 2.88 5.37 4.67
N VAL A 57 2.46 6.63 4.75
CA VAL A 57 3.28 7.69 5.36
C VAL A 57 3.59 7.33 6.82
N LEU A 58 2.59 6.90 7.58
CA LEU A 58 2.79 6.42 8.95
C LEU A 58 3.74 5.23 8.99
N LEU A 59 3.57 4.25 8.12
CA LEU A 59 4.38 3.03 8.05
C LEU A 59 5.86 3.35 7.73
N VAL A 60 6.12 4.23 6.77
CA VAL A 60 7.47 4.62 6.35
C VAL A 60 8.17 5.40 7.47
N ILE A 61 7.53 6.44 8.02
CA ILE A 61 8.13 7.27 9.06
C ILE A 61 8.45 6.43 10.30
N SER A 62 7.46 5.66 10.78
CA SER A 62 7.66 4.79 11.93
C SER A 62 8.68 3.67 11.66
N GLY A 63 8.67 3.08 10.46
CA GLY A 63 9.61 2.02 10.07
C GLY A 63 11.05 2.50 10.03
N LEU A 64 11.29 3.70 9.49
CA LEU A 64 12.61 4.35 9.47
C LEU A 64 13.10 4.67 10.88
N TYR A 65 12.20 5.03 11.80
CA TYR A 65 12.57 5.18 13.20
C TYR A 65 12.94 3.83 13.83
N LEU A 66 12.12 2.79 13.61
CA LEU A 66 12.31 1.48 14.25
C LEU A 66 13.55 0.73 13.78
N ILE A 67 14.08 1.06 12.59
CA ILE A 67 15.33 0.47 12.09
C ILE A 67 16.59 1.16 12.61
N THR A 68 16.47 2.32 13.29
CA THR A 68 17.64 3.05 13.81
C THR A 68 18.64 2.20 14.61
N PRO A 69 18.25 1.27 15.50
CA PRO A 69 19.21 0.44 16.23
C PRO A 69 19.83 -0.68 15.38
N TYR A 70 19.30 -0.97 14.18
CA TYR A 70 19.74 -2.06 13.32
C TYR A 70 20.70 -1.62 12.20
N TRP A 71 21.02 -0.33 12.08
CA TRP A 71 21.88 0.19 11.00
C TRP A 71 23.28 -0.45 10.96
N SER A 72 23.89 -0.67 12.12
CA SER A 72 25.24 -1.24 12.22
C SER A 72 25.31 -2.71 11.81
N VAL A 73 24.21 -3.45 11.94
CA VAL A 73 24.10 -4.88 11.62
C VAL A 73 23.32 -5.14 10.33
N LEU A 74 22.87 -4.08 9.64
CA LEU A 74 22.06 -4.20 8.43
C LEU A 74 22.72 -5.06 7.34
N PRO A 75 24.03 -4.97 7.06
CA PRO A 75 24.69 -5.82 6.06
C PRO A 75 24.64 -7.31 6.40
N THR A 76 24.52 -7.66 7.68
CA THR A 76 24.43 -9.05 8.15
C THR A 76 23.00 -9.61 8.13
N LEU A 77 22.00 -8.76 7.84
CA LEU A 77 20.58 -9.12 7.86
C LEU A 77 19.96 -8.98 6.45
N PRO A 78 20.23 -9.94 5.53
CA PRO A 78 19.77 -9.85 4.14
C PRO A 78 18.24 -9.79 4.00
N LEU A 79 17.50 -10.45 4.91
CA LEU A 79 16.04 -10.38 4.94
C LEU A 79 15.53 -8.97 5.29
N LEU A 80 16.24 -8.25 6.16
CA LEU A 80 15.90 -6.88 6.51
C LEU A 80 16.15 -5.93 5.34
N ILE A 81 17.25 -6.12 4.60
CA ILE A 81 17.51 -5.38 3.35
C ILE A 81 16.39 -5.65 2.34
N LEU A 82 16.02 -6.91 2.14
CA LEU A 82 14.91 -7.27 1.24
C LEU A 82 13.60 -6.58 1.65
N LYS A 83 13.26 -6.57 2.94
CA LYS A 83 12.08 -5.86 3.47
C LYS A 83 12.12 -4.37 3.12
N LEU A 84 13.28 -3.71 3.27
CA LEU A 84 13.43 -2.28 2.95
C LEU A 84 13.28 -2.02 1.44
N VAL A 85 13.87 -2.87 0.60
CA VAL A 85 13.73 -2.78 -0.86
C VAL A 85 12.26 -2.93 -1.26
N LEU A 86 11.55 -3.90 -0.68
CA LEU A 86 10.11 -4.08 -0.92
C LEU A 86 9.29 -2.87 -0.48
N ILE A 87 9.66 -2.20 0.62
CA ILE A 87 9.02 -0.94 1.05
C ILE A 87 9.23 0.17 0.02
N ILE A 88 10.42 0.31 -0.55
CA ILE A 88 10.69 1.30 -1.60
C ILE A 88 9.83 0.99 -2.83
N ILE A 89 9.78 -0.28 -3.26
CA ILE A 89 8.95 -0.70 -4.39
C ILE A 89 7.47 -0.40 -4.10
N LEU A 90 6.99 -0.69 -2.90
CA LEU A 90 5.62 -0.40 -2.47
C LEU A 90 5.31 1.10 -2.63
N VAL A 91 6.18 1.98 -2.13
CA VAL A 91 6.01 3.45 -2.26
C VAL A 91 5.91 3.86 -3.74
N VAL A 92 6.77 3.34 -4.61
CA VAL A 92 6.73 3.64 -6.06
C VAL A 92 5.40 3.20 -6.67
N LEU A 93 4.93 1.99 -6.37
CA LEU A 93 3.66 1.48 -6.91
C LEU A 93 2.47 2.33 -6.46
N ILE A 94 2.46 2.81 -5.20
CA ILE A 94 1.41 3.71 -4.73
C ILE A 94 1.47 5.07 -5.44
N ILE A 95 2.66 5.62 -5.69
CA ILE A 95 2.79 6.85 -6.49
C ILE A 95 2.19 6.64 -7.88
N ILE A 96 2.44 5.50 -8.52
CA ILE A 96 1.85 5.14 -9.81
C ILE A 96 0.31 5.05 -9.72
N ILE A 97 -0.24 4.42 -8.68
CA ILE A 97 -1.70 4.37 -8.45
C ILE A 97 -2.28 5.77 -8.32
N ASN A 98 -1.63 6.67 -7.58
CA ASN A 98 -2.09 8.06 -7.42
C ASN A 98 -2.05 8.83 -8.74
N ILE A 99 -1.04 8.60 -9.60
CA ILE A 99 -0.97 9.20 -10.94
C ILE A 99 -2.14 8.72 -11.81
N TYR A 100 -2.40 7.41 -11.85
CA TYR A 100 -3.52 6.86 -12.61
C TYR A 100 -4.87 7.31 -12.05
N SER A 101 -5.00 7.42 -10.73
CA SER A 101 -6.20 7.95 -10.09
C SER A 101 -6.49 9.38 -10.54
N LYS A 102 -5.46 10.23 -10.61
CA LYS A 102 -5.61 11.61 -11.09
C LYS A 102 -6.05 11.65 -12.56
N LYS A 103 -5.40 10.86 -13.42
CA LYS A 103 -5.75 10.79 -14.85
C LYS A 103 -7.17 10.24 -15.08
N ALA A 104 -7.61 9.29 -14.28
CA ALA A 104 -8.97 8.76 -14.33
C ALA A 104 -10.02 9.85 -14.01
N MET A 105 -9.71 10.78 -13.10
CA MET A 105 -10.57 11.91 -12.78
C MET A 105 -10.59 13.00 -13.88
N GLU A 106 -9.58 13.02 -14.75
CA GLU A 106 -9.44 14.00 -15.84
C GLU A 106 -10.16 13.57 -17.15
N GLY A 107 -10.82 12.40 -17.16
CA GLY A 107 -11.68 11.95 -18.26
C GLY A 107 -11.25 10.65 -18.94
N ASP A 108 -10.05 10.14 -18.64
CA ASP A 108 -9.57 8.82 -19.12
C ASP A 108 -9.82 7.75 -18.05
N ALA A 109 -11.08 7.57 -17.66
CA ALA A 109 -11.43 6.69 -16.55
C ALA A 109 -11.13 5.22 -16.88
N GLU A 110 -11.57 4.72 -18.02
CA GLU A 110 -11.57 3.28 -18.29
C GLU A 110 -10.16 2.67 -18.38
N GLU A 111 -9.25 3.28 -19.16
CA GLU A 111 -7.89 2.75 -19.33
C GLU A 111 -7.10 2.82 -18.02
N GLN A 112 -7.18 3.95 -17.32
CA GLN A 112 -6.40 4.20 -16.12
C GLN A 112 -6.89 3.33 -14.95
N LEU A 113 -8.21 3.13 -14.83
CA LEU A 113 -8.79 2.27 -13.79
C LEU A 113 -8.37 0.79 -13.93
N LYS A 114 -8.20 0.30 -15.17
CA LYS A 114 -7.70 -1.06 -15.42
C LYS A 114 -6.23 -1.20 -15.03
N LYS A 115 -5.40 -0.19 -15.33
CA LYS A 115 -3.99 -0.16 -14.91
C LYS A 115 -3.86 -0.08 -13.39
N MET A 116 -4.71 0.73 -12.74
CA MET A 116 -4.77 0.82 -11.27
C MET A 116 -5.06 -0.53 -10.62
N GLU A 117 -5.99 -1.32 -11.19
CA GLU A 117 -6.32 -2.64 -10.63
C GLU A 117 -5.11 -3.59 -10.66
N LEU A 118 -4.36 -3.63 -11.77
CA LEU A 118 -3.16 -4.45 -11.88
C LEU A 118 -2.10 -4.02 -10.84
N VAL A 119 -1.82 -2.72 -10.77
CA VAL A 119 -0.83 -2.18 -9.81
C VAL A 119 -1.30 -2.40 -8.37
N GLY A 120 -2.60 -2.28 -8.09
CA GLY A 120 -3.19 -2.56 -6.77
C GLY A 120 -3.05 -4.03 -6.33
N LYS A 121 -3.15 -4.99 -7.26
CA LYS A 121 -2.85 -6.40 -6.96
C LYS A 121 -1.38 -6.60 -6.64
N MET A 122 -0.47 -5.93 -7.36
CA MET A 122 0.96 -5.97 -7.06
C MET A 122 1.28 -5.37 -5.69
N THR A 123 0.68 -4.23 -5.32
CA THR A 123 0.87 -3.63 -4.00
C THR A 123 0.40 -4.55 -2.89
N MET A 124 -0.71 -5.28 -3.09
CA MET A 124 -1.20 -6.26 -2.12
C MET A 124 -0.19 -7.40 -1.90
N ILE A 125 0.34 -7.98 -2.99
CA ILE A 125 1.33 -9.07 -2.91
C ILE A 125 2.60 -8.59 -2.21
N ILE A 126 3.10 -7.41 -2.57
CA ILE A 126 4.30 -6.83 -1.95
C ILE A 126 4.05 -6.50 -0.48
N GLY A 127 2.89 -5.94 -0.15
CA GLY A 127 2.49 -5.68 1.24
C GLY A 127 2.49 -6.96 2.08
N LEU A 128 1.90 -8.05 1.56
CA LEU A 128 1.92 -9.35 2.23
C LEU A 128 3.33 -9.89 2.42
N ALA A 129 4.19 -9.80 1.40
CA ALA A 129 5.58 -10.21 1.50
C ALA A 129 6.33 -9.41 2.59
N ILE A 130 6.08 -8.10 2.71
CA ILE A 130 6.64 -7.25 3.77
C ILE A 130 6.22 -7.73 5.16
N VAL A 131 4.94 -8.10 5.33
CA VAL A 131 4.42 -8.62 6.62
C VAL A 131 5.08 -9.95 6.97
N ILE A 132 5.17 -10.87 6.01
CA ILE A 132 5.82 -12.18 6.21
C ILE A 132 7.28 -11.98 6.63
N LEU A 133 8.03 -11.13 5.91
CA LEU A 133 9.41 -10.82 6.27
C LEU A 133 9.51 -10.16 7.65
N ALA A 134 8.58 -9.27 8.00
CA ALA A 134 8.56 -8.66 9.32
C ALA A 134 8.41 -9.70 10.44
N VAL A 135 7.52 -10.68 10.27
CA VAL A 135 7.38 -11.78 11.23
C VAL A 135 8.66 -12.61 11.29
N MET A 136 9.23 -12.99 10.15
CA MET A 136 10.46 -13.81 10.13
C MET A 136 11.68 -13.12 10.75
N ILE A 137 11.75 -11.79 10.72
CA ILE A 137 12.90 -11.03 11.23
C ILE A 137 12.75 -10.70 12.73
N PHE A 138 11.51 -10.45 13.18
CA PHE A 138 11.25 -9.84 14.49
C PHE A 138 10.44 -10.71 15.47
N HIS A 139 10.03 -11.93 15.07
CA HIS A 139 9.58 -12.95 16.04
C HIS A 139 10.78 -13.62 16.72
#